data_AF-A0A917VG43-F1
#
_entry.id   AF-A0A917VG43-F1
#
_cell.length_a   1.000
_cell.length_b   1.000
_cell.length_c   1.000
_cell.angle_alpha   90.00
_cell.angle_beta   90.00
_cell.angle_gamma   90.00
#
_symmetry.space_group_name_H-M   'P 1'
#
loop_
_entity.id
_entity.type
_entity.pdbx_description
1 polymer ?
#
loop_
_entity_poly.entity_id
_entity_poly.type
_entity_poly.pdbx_seq_one_letter_code
_entity_poly.pdbx_strand_id
1 'polypeptide(L)'
;MNLLPRLPGRSVGTRGVLARLPEAWRQPLAVVGGVVALAWLVVAVAAPLLAPHDPLAQELPRLASPGPGHWLGTDQLGRDVLSRIMYGARVSIPLTLLLVALSLLIGGSLGAAAGYFGRWVGEGIMRVADLVFAFPTVILAMVVAAALGASLFNAVLAVLVVAWPAYARVTRGLVLGMREREFVLSGRLLGFSAWRSLRVDVLPNVTGPILVLATLDIGTALLLLSGLSFLGLGAKPPSPEWGAMVASGVEVFDSWWVATFPGLAILTVVLAFNFLGDTLRDALDPRTARAIKERAL
;
A
#
# COMPACT_ATOMS: atom_id res chain seq x y z
N MET A 1 30.68 23.73 -58.79
CA MET A 1 30.51 22.28 -58.57
C MET A 1 30.27 22.06 -57.08
N ASN A 2 29.14 21.42 -56.76
CA ASN A 2 28.47 21.35 -55.45
C ASN A 2 29.36 21.05 -54.23
N LEU A 3 29.21 21.83 -53.15
CA LEU A 3 29.46 21.37 -51.77
C LEU A 3 28.46 22.03 -50.82
N LEU A 4 27.24 21.48 -50.77
CA LEU A 4 26.31 21.69 -49.65
C LEU A 4 26.74 20.81 -48.47
N PRO A 5 26.76 21.32 -47.23
CA PRO A 5 26.96 20.48 -46.05
C PRO A 5 25.73 19.59 -45.82
N ARG A 6 25.96 18.27 -45.72
CA ARG A 6 24.94 17.27 -45.43
C ARG A 6 24.37 17.50 -44.03
N LEU A 7 23.06 17.73 -43.94
CA LEU A 7 22.34 17.70 -42.66
C LEU A 7 22.40 16.28 -42.07
N PRO A 8 22.63 16.11 -40.77
CA PRO A 8 22.58 14.79 -40.14
C PRO A 8 21.14 14.27 -40.15
N GLY A 9 20.95 13.10 -40.78
CA GLY A 9 19.69 12.39 -40.80
C GLY A 9 19.22 12.06 -39.40
N ARG A 10 18.03 12.54 -39.03
CA ARG A 10 17.32 12.06 -37.84
C ARG A 10 16.86 10.63 -38.13
N SER A 11 17.59 9.65 -37.61
CA SER A 11 17.08 8.29 -37.50
C SER A 11 15.89 8.30 -36.54
N VAL A 12 14.69 8.16 -37.10
CA VAL A 12 13.47 7.91 -36.34
C VAL A 12 13.55 6.45 -35.86
N GLY A 13 14.33 6.23 -34.80
CA GLY A 13 14.40 4.95 -34.12
C GLY A 13 13.06 4.66 -33.46
N THR A 14 12.50 3.50 -33.80
CA THR A 14 11.34 2.87 -33.18
C THR A 14 11.56 2.73 -31.67
N ARG A 15 11.21 3.78 -30.90
CA ARG A 15 11.28 3.76 -29.45
C ARG A 15 10.19 2.81 -28.94
N GLY A 16 10.60 1.60 -28.55
CA GLY A 16 9.74 0.62 -27.91
C GLY A 16 9.04 1.21 -26.69
N VAL A 17 7.90 0.63 -26.30
CA VAL A 17 7.00 1.11 -25.23
C VAL A 17 7.74 1.42 -23.91
N LEU A 18 8.85 0.71 -23.64
CA LEU A 18 9.72 0.90 -22.47
C LEU A 18 10.55 2.21 -22.50
N ALA A 19 10.77 2.83 -23.66
CA ALA A 19 11.53 4.08 -23.80
C ALA A 19 10.69 5.34 -23.50
N ARG A 20 9.41 5.18 -23.13
CA ARG A 20 8.52 6.27 -22.71
C ARG A 20 8.26 6.30 -21.20
N LEU A 21 8.73 5.31 -20.44
CA LEU A 21 8.60 5.29 -18.98
C LEU A 21 9.69 6.17 -18.34
N PRO A 22 9.38 6.89 -17.24
CA PRO A 22 10.39 7.62 -16.48
C PRO A 22 11.53 6.68 -16.04
N GLU A 23 12.76 7.18 -16.02
CA GLU A 23 13.97 6.37 -15.79
C GLU A 23 13.93 5.56 -14.48
N ALA A 24 13.25 6.09 -13.45
CA ALA A 24 13.02 5.39 -12.18
C ALA A 24 12.34 4.02 -12.36
N TRP A 25 11.38 3.89 -13.29
CA TRP A 25 10.66 2.64 -13.55
C TRP A 25 11.49 1.58 -14.28
N ARG A 26 12.69 1.94 -14.74
CA ARG A 26 13.62 1.02 -15.42
C ARG A 26 14.63 0.40 -14.44
N GLN A 27 14.62 0.82 -13.17
CA GLN A 27 15.49 0.25 -12.16
C GLN A 27 15.09 -1.22 -11.86
N PRO A 28 16.05 -2.11 -11.57
CA PRO A 28 15.76 -3.52 -11.30
C PRO A 28 14.73 -3.72 -10.18
N LEU A 29 14.82 -2.93 -9.10
CA LEU A 29 13.90 -3.01 -7.96
C LEU A 29 12.47 -2.61 -8.35
N ALA A 30 12.32 -1.58 -9.20
CA ALA A 30 11.02 -1.16 -9.74
C ALA A 30 10.35 -2.29 -10.53
N VAL A 31 11.12 -2.95 -11.40
CA VAL A 31 10.64 -4.07 -12.22
C VAL A 31 10.25 -5.26 -11.35
N VAL A 32 11.09 -5.63 -10.38
CA VAL A 32 10.81 -6.74 -9.46
C VAL A 32 9.54 -6.44 -8.65
N GLY A 33 9.44 -5.26 -8.04
CA GLY A 33 8.26 -4.87 -7.26
C GLY A 33 6.98 -4.87 -8.10
N GLY A 34 7.03 -4.30 -9.31
CA GLY A 34 5.90 -4.29 -10.24
C GLY A 34 5.47 -5.68 -10.68
N VAL A 35 6.42 -6.56 -11.01
CA VAL A 35 6.12 -7.94 -11.42
C VAL A 35 5.52 -8.74 -10.27
N VAL A 36 6.08 -8.63 -9.06
CA VAL A 36 5.56 -9.37 -7.89
C VAL A 36 4.18 -8.87 -7.49
N ALA A 37 3.95 -7.55 -7.47
CA ALA A 37 2.62 -6.99 -7.19
C ALA A 37 1.61 -7.43 -8.25
N LEU A 38 1.98 -7.37 -9.54
CA LEU A 38 1.11 -7.81 -10.63
C LEU A 38 0.80 -9.30 -10.54
N ALA A 39 1.79 -10.14 -10.23
CA ALA A 39 1.59 -11.58 -10.05
C ALA A 39 0.57 -11.86 -8.93
N TRP A 40 0.69 -11.17 -7.78
CA TRP A 40 -0.28 -11.31 -6.70
C TRP A 40 -1.68 -10.80 -7.05
N LEU A 41 -1.79 -9.70 -7.80
CA LEU A 41 -3.07 -9.21 -8.30
C LEU A 41 -3.72 -10.19 -9.27
N VAL A 42 -2.93 -10.81 -10.16
CA VAL A 42 -3.40 -11.87 -11.06
C VAL A 42 -3.86 -13.08 -10.25
N VAL A 43 -3.08 -13.53 -9.26
CA VAL A 43 -3.47 -14.62 -8.36
C VAL A 43 -4.77 -14.29 -7.63
N ALA A 44 -4.93 -13.07 -7.09
CA ALA A 44 -6.16 -12.67 -6.40
C ALA A 44 -7.37 -12.73 -7.35
N VAL A 45 -7.28 -12.17 -8.56
CA VAL A 45 -8.42 -12.16 -9.49
C VAL A 45 -8.71 -13.56 -10.03
N ALA A 46 -7.67 -14.31 -10.40
CA ALA A 46 -7.78 -15.61 -11.07
C ALA A 46 -7.76 -16.81 -10.10
N ALA A 47 -7.75 -16.59 -8.78
CA ALA A 47 -7.74 -17.68 -7.79
C ALA A 47 -8.81 -18.75 -8.00
N PRO A 48 -10.08 -18.45 -8.38
CA PRO A 48 -11.06 -19.50 -8.69
C PRO A 48 -10.70 -20.42 -9.86
N LEU A 49 -9.82 -19.96 -10.75
CA LEU A 49 -9.36 -20.71 -11.92
C LEU A 49 -7.98 -21.35 -11.69
N LEU A 50 -7.17 -20.73 -10.83
CA LEU A 50 -5.79 -21.15 -10.59
C LEU A 50 -5.65 -22.06 -9.35
N ALA A 51 -6.58 -21.99 -8.39
CA ALA A 51 -6.51 -22.81 -7.18
C ALA A 51 -6.71 -24.30 -7.52
N PRO A 52 -5.78 -25.19 -7.11
CA PRO A 52 -5.90 -26.61 -7.40
C PRO A 52 -7.08 -27.30 -6.70
N HIS A 53 -7.48 -26.81 -5.52
CA HIS A 53 -8.55 -27.38 -4.70
C HIS A 53 -9.48 -26.26 -4.19
N ASP A 54 -10.66 -26.64 -3.70
CA ASP A 54 -11.51 -25.70 -2.95
C ASP A 54 -10.79 -25.30 -1.64
N PRO A 55 -10.56 -23.98 -1.38
CA PRO A 55 -9.87 -23.52 -0.17
C PRO A 55 -10.58 -23.88 1.15
N LEU A 56 -11.84 -24.30 1.10
CA LEU A 56 -12.65 -24.70 2.25
C LEU A 56 -12.87 -26.20 2.34
N ALA A 57 -12.58 -26.97 1.28
CA ALA A 57 -12.73 -28.42 1.29
C ALA A 57 -11.75 -29.05 2.28
N GLN A 58 -12.28 -29.95 3.11
CA GLN A 58 -11.53 -30.68 4.14
C GLN A 58 -11.32 -32.11 3.65
N GLU A 59 -10.07 -32.48 3.40
CA GLU A 59 -9.70 -33.80 2.92
C GLU A 59 -8.73 -34.47 3.89
N LEU A 60 -8.77 -35.81 3.95
CA LEU A 60 -7.83 -36.59 4.76
C LEU A 60 -6.68 -37.06 3.86
N PRO A 61 -5.43 -37.08 4.38
CA PRO A 61 -5.04 -36.82 5.76
C PRO A 61 -4.89 -35.32 6.12
N ARG A 62 -5.22 -34.99 7.38
CA ARG A 62 -4.91 -33.67 7.97
C ARG A 62 -3.40 -33.53 8.15
N LEU A 63 -2.90 -32.31 8.05
CA LEU A 63 -1.47 -31.99 8.26
C LEU A 63 -0.55 -32.86 7.38
N ALA A 64 -0.97 -33.09 6.14
CA ALA A 64 -0.15 -33.72 5.13
C ALA A 64 1.00 -32.78 4.75
N SER A 65 2.22 -33.31 4.73
CA SER A 65 3.39 -32.55 4.28
C SER A 65 3.27 -32.16 2.80
N PRO A 66 3.99 -31.12 2.36
CA PRO A 66 4.02 -30.71 0.95
C PRO A 66 4.38 -31.87 0.03
N GLY A 67 3.56 -32.11 -1.00
CA GLY A 67 3.74 -33.25 -1.90
C GLY A 67 2.76 -33.30 -3.06
N PRO A 68 2.75 -34.40 -3.83
CA PRO A 68 1.76 -34.62 -4.89
C PRO A 68 0.33 -34.58 -4.31
N GLY A 69 -0.60 -33.95 -5.03
CA GLY A 69 -1.93 -33.62 -4.51
C GLY A 69 -1.93 -32.25 -3.84
N HIS A 70 -1.24 -32.11 -2.71
CA HIS A 70 -1.18 -30.84 -1.95
C HIS A 70 0.22 -30.23 -2.01
N TRP A 71 0.47 -29.36 -3.00
CA TRP A 71 1.82 -28.86 -3.30
C TRP A 71 2.48 -28.12 -2.13
N LEU A 72 1.69 -27.43 -1.31
CA LEU A 72 2.15 -26.72 -0.11
C LEU A 72 1.66 -27.39 1.19
N GLY A 73 1.18 -28.63 1.11
CA GLY A 73 0.64 -29.40 2.22
C GLY A 73 -0.80 -29.03 2.59
N THR A 74 -1.32 -29.67 3.63
CA THR A 74 -2.64 -29.39 4.19
C THR A 74 -2.55 -28.79 5.59
N ASP A 75 -3.59 -28.06 6.00
CA ASP A 75 -3.69 -27.46 7.33
C ASP A 75 -4.31 -28.41 8.38
N GLN A 76 -4.55 -27.90 9.59
CA GLN A 76 -5.13 -28.66 10.71
C GLN A 76 -6.48 -29.32 10.40
N LEU A 77 -7.23 -28.76 9.44
CA LEU A 77 -8.52 -29.27 9.01
C LEU A 77 -8.43 -30.11 7.73
N GLY A 78 -7.22 -30.31 7.19
CA GLY A 78 -7.01 -31.02 5.93
C GLY A 78 -7.33 -30.19 4.69
N ARG A 79 -7.33 -28.86 4.81
CA ARG A 79 -7.55 -27.96 3.68
C ARG A 79 -6.23 -27.67 2.97
N ASP A 80 -6.27 -27.55 1.64
CA ASP A 80 -5.08 -27.27 0.82
C ASP A 80 -4.49 -25.88 1.09
N VAL A 81 -3.23 -25.83 1.55
CA VAL A 81 -2.58 -24.56 1.95
C VAL A 81 -2.35 -23.64 0.75
N LEU A 82 -2.02 -24.18 -0.42
CA LEU A 82 -1.79 -23.39 -1.63
C LEU A 82 -3.07 -22.67 -2.07
N SER A 83 -4.17 -23.40 -2.20
CA SER A 83 -5.49 -22.86 -2.56
C SER A 83 -5.95 -21.80 -1.56
N ARG A 84 -5.71 -22.04 -0.26
CA ARG A 84 -5.99 -21.05 0.79
C ARG A 84 -5.13 -19.79 0.69
N ILE A 85 -3.85 -19.89 0.34
CA ILE A 85 -2.99 -18.71 0.13
C ILE A 85 -3.49 -17.88 -1.06
N MET A 86 -3.87 -18.54 -2.16
CA MET A 86 -4.35 -17.88 -3.38
C MET A 86 -5.68 -17.17 -3.14
N TYR A 87 -6.61 -17.82 -2.43
CA TYR A 87 -7.84 -17.16 -1.99
C TYR A 87 -7.59 -16.11 -0.92
N GLY A 88 -6.57 -16.28 -0.08
CA GLY A 88 -6.14 -15.27 0.89
C GLY A 88 -5.71 -13.96 0.23
N ALA A 89 -5.11 -14.02 -0.96
CA ALA A 89 -4.81 -12.82 -1.75
C ALA A 89 -6.07 -11.98 -2.06
N ARG A 90 -7.24 -12.63 -2.21
CA ARG A 90 -8.53 -11.95 -2.45
C ARG A 90 -9.09 -11.23 -1.23
N VAL A 91 -8.61 -11.59 -0.05
CA VAL A 91 -9.07 -11.04 1.22
C VAL A 91 -8.05 -10.02 1.71
N SER A 92 -6.80 -10.43 1.91
CA SER A 92 -5.77 -9.61 2.54
C SER A 92 -5.39 -8.39 1.69
N ILE A 93 -5.18 -8.54 0.36
CA ILE A 93 -4.74 -7.41 -0.49
C ILE A 93 -5.82 -6.31 -0.59
N PRO A 94 -7.09 -6.59 -0.97
CA PRO A 94 -8.08 -5.53 -1.10
C PRO A 94 -8.39 -4.83 0.22
N LEU A 95 -8.39 -5.54 1.35
CA LEU A 95 -8.61 -4.93 2.67
C LEU A 95 -7.50 -3.97 3.06
N THR A 96 -6.25 -4.33 2.82
CA THR A 96 -5.11 -3.42 3.03
C THR A 96 -5.20 -2.20 2.13
N LEU A 97 -5.48 -2.37 0.83
CA LEU A 97 -5.61 -1.25 -0.10
C LEU A 97 -6.77 -0.33 0.29
N LEU A 98 -7.91 -0.90 0.71
CA LEU A 98 -9.05 -0.14 1.21
C LEU A 98 -8.69 0.66 2.45
N LEU A 99 -7.99 0.06 3.42
CA LEU A 99 -7.53 0.72 4.63
C LEU A 99 -6.66 1.94 4.29
N VAL A 100 -5.61 1.75 3.48
CA VAL A 100 -4.71 2.84 3.06
C VAL A 100 -5.47 3.92 2.31
N ALA A 101 -6.37 3.56 1.39
CA ALA A 101 -7.18 4.52 0.66
C ALA A 101 -8.08 5.35 1.60
N LEU A 102 -8.73 4.72 2.58
CA LEU A 102 -9.55 5.42 3.56
C LEU A 102 -8.71 6.32 4.47
N SER A 103 -7.57 5.83 4.96
CA SER A 103 -6.64 6.61 5.79
C SER A 103 -6.11 7.83 5.04
N LEU A 104 -5.76 7.66 3.76
CA LEU A 104 -5.37 8.73 2.87
C LEU A 104 -6.49 9.74 2.63
N LEU A 105 -7.72 9.28 2.34
CA LEU A 105 -8.83 10.16 2.05
C LEU A 105 -9.23 10.97 3.29
N ILE A 106 -9.38 10.32 4.44
CA ILE A 106 -9.76 10.98 5.69
C ILE A 106 -8.60 11.85 6.18
N GLY A 107 -7.41 11.28 6.34
CA GLY A 107 -6.26 12.00 6.85
C GLY A 107 -5.81 13.10 5.91
N GLY A 108 -5.70 12.83 4.61
CA GLY A 108 -5.34 13.83 3.60
C GLY A 108 -6.31 14.99 3.52
N SER A 109 -7.63 14.73 3.54
CA SER A 109 -8.62 15.82 3.51
C SER A 109 -8.59 16.67 4.80
N LEU A 110 -8.53 16.04 5.97
CA LEU A 110 -8.44 16.73 7.26
C LEU A 110 -7.12 17.50 7.39
N GLY A 111 -6.00 16.92 6.96
CA GLY A 111 -4.70 17.55 6.94
C GLY A 111 -4.65 18.76 6.00
N ALA A 112 -5.26 18.64 4.82
CA ALA A 112 -5.35 19.74 3.87
C ALA A 112 -6.20 20.90 4.42
N ALA A 113 -7.34 20.58 5.06
CA ALA A 113 -8.15 21.58 5.74
C ALA A 113 -7.38 22.25 6.90
N ALA A 114 -6.70 21.45 7.73
CA ALA A 114 -5.91 21.94 8.86
C ALA A 114 -4.76 22.84 8.42
N GLY A 115 -4.05 22.48 7.35
CA GLY A 115 -2.92 23.25 6.83
C GLY A 115 -3.35 24.54 6.13
N TYR A 116 -4.43 24.51 5.36
CA TYR A 116 -4.83 25.66 4.56
C TYR A 116 -5.59 26.71 5.38
N PHE A 117 -6.58 26.28 6.17
CA PHE A 117 -7.46 27.18 6.92
C PHE A 117 -6.90 27.59 8.28
N GLY A 118 -5.88 26.87 8.81
CA GLY A 118 -4.85 27.39 9.72
C GLY A 118 -5.25 28.07 11.03
N ARG A 119 -6.49 27.91 11.50
CA ARG A 119 -7.00 28.51 12.75
C ARG A 119 -7.39 27.38 13.73
N TRP A 120 -8.44 27.59 14.52
CA TRP A 120 -9.05 26.63 15.44
C TRP A 120 -9.32 25.24 14.83
N VAL A 121 -9.72 25.18 13.55
CA VAL A 121 -9.96 23.91 12.85
C VAL A 121 -8.68 23.06 12.78
N GLY A 122 -7.55 23.69 12.44
CA GLY A 122 -6.28 22.98 12.36
C GLY A 122 -5.80 22.49 13.72
N GLU A 123 -5.96 23.31 14.76
CA GLU A 123 -5.59 22.94 16.11
C GLU A 123 -6.48 21.83 16.67
N GLY A 124 -7.80 21.88 16.47
CA GLY A 124 -8.71 20.82 16.89
C GLY A 124 -8.39 19.48 16.23
N ILE A 125 -8.20 19.45 14.90
CA ILE A 125 -7.85 18.23 14.17
C ILE A 125 -6.51 17.67 14.68
N MET A 126 -5.51 18.52 14.89
CA MET A 126 -4.19 18.08 15.37
C MET A 126 -4.22 17.62 16.82
N ARG A 127 -5.05 18.23 17.69
CA ARG A 127 -5.23 17.73 19.06
C ARG A 127 -5.86 16.33 19.10
N VAL A 128 -6.84 16.06 18.23
CA VAL A 128 -7.41 14.70 18.11
C VAL A 128 -6.35 13.73 17.58
N ALA A 129 -5.57 14.13 16.57
CA ALA A 129 -4.47 13.33 16.07
C ALA A 129 -3.41 13.03 17.15
N ASP A 130 -3.03 14.03 17.94
CA ASP A 130 -2.05 13.91 19.03
C ASP A 130 -2.56 13.02 20.16
N LEU A 131 -3.86 13.03 20.45
CA LEU A 131 -4.50 12.10 21.40
C LEU A 131 -4.35 10.64 20.94
N VAL A 132 -4.52 10.37 19.64
CA VAL A 132 -4.33 9.02 19.08
C VAL A 132 -2.86 8.59 19.21
N PHE A 133 -1.91 9.48 18.92
CA PHE A 133 -0.48 9.19 19.02
C PHE A 133 0.04 9.04 20.45
N ALA A 134 -0.73 9.46 21.47
CA ALA A 134 -0.38 9.21 22.86
C ALA A 134 -0.39 7.71 23.21
N PHE A 135 -1.09 6.89 22.42
CA PHE A 135 -1.12 5.45 22.59
C PHE A 135 -0.23 4.75 21.56
N PRO A 136 0.44 3.64 21.95
CA PRO A 136 1.10 2.78 20.96
C PRO A 136 0.10 2.27 19.92
N THR A 137 0.40 2.46 18.63
CA THR A 137 -0.51 2.21 17.51
C THR A 137 -1.12 0.81 17.52
N VAL A 138 -0.30 -0.21 17.75
CA VAL A 138 -0.74 -1.61 17.80
C VAL A 138 -1.70 -1.84 18.97
N ILE A 139 -1.36 -1.34 20.16
CA ILE A 139 -2.18 -1.52 21.37
C ILE A 139 -3.53 -0.85 21.20
N LEU A 140 -3.57 0.40 20.70
CA LEU A 140 -4.82 1.10 20.48
C LEU A 140 -5.67 0.40 19.42
N ALA A 141 -5.07 -0.05 18.31
CA ALA A 141 -5.78 -0.83 17.30
C ALA A 141 -6.37 -2.12 17.87
N MET A 142 -5.63 -2.84 18.71
CA MET A 142 -6.13 -4.05 19.39
C MET A 142 -7.32 -3.75 20.30
N VAL A 143 -7.23 -2.71 21.14
CA VAL A 143 -8.31 -2.34 22.07
C VAL A 143 -9.57 -1.96 21.30
N VAL A 144 -9.45 -1.18 20.23
CA VAL A 144 -10.59 -0.80 19.39
C VAL A 144 -11.17 -2.02 18.66
N ALA A 145 -10.34 -2.89 18.09
CA ALA A 145 -10.80 -4.11 17.41
C ALA A 145 -11.51 -5.07 18.38
N ALA A 146 -10.96 -5.25 19.59
CA ALA A 146 -11.57 -6.06 20.64
C ALA A 146 -12.92 -5.50 21.10
N ALA A 147 -13.03 -4.17 21.26
CA ALA A 147 -14.28 -3.51 21.64
C ALA A 147 -15.36 -3.61 20.56
N LEU A 148 -14.98 -3.51 19.27
CA LEU A 148 -15.89 -3.69 18.14
C LEU A 148 -16.25 -5.17 17.90
N GLY A 149 -15.45 -6.10 18.43
CA GLY A 149 -15.58 -7.53 18.22
C GLY A 149 -14.83 -8.03 16.99
N ALA A 150 -14.33 -9.26 17.06
CA ALA A 150 -13.50 -9.85 16.01
C ALA A 150 -14.25 -9.99 14.66
N SER A 151 -13.81 -9.23 13.67
CA SER A 151 -14.18 -9.34 12.26
C SER A 151 -13.18 -8.59 11.38
N LEU A 152 -13.07 -8.96 10.09
CA LEU A 152 -12.19 -8.26 9.14
C LEU A 152 -12.54 -6.78 8.99
N PHE A 153 -13.84 -6.47 8.95
CA PHE A 153 -14.32 -5.11 8.82
C PHE A 153 -13.98 -4.27 10.07
N ASN A 154 -14.19 -4.84 11.26
CA ASN A 154 -13.87 -4.15 12.51
C ASN A 154 -12.36 -3.96 12.68
N ALA A 155 -11.53 -4.92 12.23
CA ALA A 155 -10.08 -4.76 12.20
C ALA A 155 -9.66 -3.59 11.29
N VAL A 156 -10.26 -3.45 10.10
CA VAL A 156 -10.03 -2.30 9.21
C VAL A 156 -10.44 -0.98 9.88
N LEU A 157 -11.62 -0.91 10.50
CA LEU A 157 -12.05 0.28 11.23
C LEU A 157 -11.12 0.62 12.39
N ALA A 158 -10.68 -0.37 13.15
CA ALA A 158 -9.76 -0.19 14.26
C ALA A 158 -8.41 0.38 13.79
N VAL A 159 -7.85 -0.17 12.71
CA VAL A 159 -6.61 0.35 12.14
C VAL A 159 -6.82 1.74 11.52
N LEU A 160 -7.96 2.00 10.89
CA LEU A 160 -8.28 3.29 10.30
C LEU A 160 -8.25 4.42 11.33
N VAL A 161 -8.81 4.18 12.53
CA VAL A 161 -8.82 5.13 13.67
C VAL A 161 -7.41 5.55 14.05
N VAL A 162 -6.42 4.65 13.94
CA VAL A 162 -5.04 4.92 14.35
C VAL A 162 -4.14 5.38 13.20
N ALA A 163 -4.49 5.09 11.95
CA ALA A 163 -3.66 5.37 10.78
C ALA A 163 -3.91 6.75 10.16
N TRP A 164 -5.16 7.25 10.15
CA TRP A 164 -5.50 8.55 9.55
C TRP A 164 -4.68 9.76 10.10
N PRO A 165 -4.29 9.82 11.39
CA PRO A 165 -3.57 10.97 11.94
C PRO A 165 -2.21 11.23 11.27
N ALA A 166 -1.51 10.16 10.85
CA ALA A 166 -0.21 10.28 10.19
C ALA A 166 -0.36 10.98 8.83
N TYR A 167 -1.34 10.57 8.03
CA TYR A 167 -1.68 11.22 6.76
C TYR A 167 -2.11 12.68 6.97
N ALA A 168 -2.90 12.97 8.01
CA ALA A 168 -3.30 14.33 8.34
C ALA A 168 -2.12 15.23 8.69
N ARG A 169 -1.20 14.75 9.52
CA ARG A 169 -0.02 15.51 9.93
C ARG A 169 0.91 15.81 8.76
N VAL A 170 1.21 14.80 7.93
CA VAL A 170 2.07 14.97 6.75
C VAL A 170 1.42 15.93 5.75
N THR A 171 0.15 15.71 5.43
CA THR A 171 -0.58 16.58 4.48
C THR A 171 -0.65 18.01 4.98
N ARG A 172 -0.90 18.23 6.27
CA ARG A 172 -0.87 19.56 6.90
C ARG A 172 0.48 20.25 6.69
N GLY A 173 1.59 19.56 6.94
CA GLY A 173 2.94 20.12 6.77
C GLY A 173 3.21 20.54 5.33
N LEU A 174 2.88 19.67 4.37
CA LEU A 174 3.04 19.96 2.94
C LEU A 174 2.17 21.15 2.49
N VAL A 175 0.92 21.21 2.96
CA VAL A 175 -0.02 22.27 2.61
C VAL A 175 0.40 23.62 3.21
N LEU A 176 0.91 23.64 4.45
CA LEU A 176 1.45 24.86 5.06
C LEU A 176 2.59 25.44 4.22
N GLY A 177 3.57 24.61 3.84
CA GLY A 177 4.69 25.06 3.01
C GLY A 177 4.27 25.49 1.60
N MET A 178 3.28 24.83 1.00
CA MET A 178 2.80 25.21 -0.33
C MET A 178 1.94 26.47 -0.34
N ARG A 179 1.18 26.75 0.72
CA ARG A 179 0.33 27.94 0.82
C ARG A 179 1.14 29.25 0.76
N GLU A 180 2.40 29.22 1.17
CA GLU A 180 3.29 30.38 1.22
C GLU A 180 4.06 30.64 -0.09
N ARG A 181 3.83 29.83 -1.13
CA ARG A 181 4.46 30.00 -2.44
C ARG A 181 3.90 31.22 -3.19
N GLU A 182 4.77 31.92 -3.90
CA GLU A 182 4.43 33.16 -4.64
C GLU A 182 3.20 33.01 -5.55
N PHE A 183 3.12 31.92 -6.33
CA PHE A 183 1.99 31.71 -7.25
C PHE A 183 0.64 31.57 -6.52
N VAL A 184 0.63 30.99 -5.32
CA VAL A 184 -0.59 30.87 -4.49
C VAL A 184 -0.94 32.24 -3.92
N LEU A 185 0.04 32.99 -3.43
CA LEU A 185 -0.16 34.35 -2.90
C LEU A 185 -0.65 35.32 -3.98
N SER A 186 -0.05 35.30 -5.18
CA SER A 186 -0.49 36.09 -6.32
C SER A 186 -1.92 35.75 -6.74
N GLY A 187 -2.28 34.46 -6.80
CA GLY A 187 -3.68 34.05 -7.07
C GLY A 187 -4.67 34.59 -6.04
N ARG A 188 -4.28 34.62 -4.76
CA ARG A 188 -5.09 35.20 -3.68
C ARG A 188 -5.24 36.71 -3.81
N LEU A 189 -4.19 37.43 -4.20
CA LEU A 189 -4.24 38.87 -4.48
C LEU A 189 -5.14 39.21 -5.68
N LEU A 190 -5.25 38.29 -6.64
CA LEU A 190 -6.18 38.38 -7.77
C LEU A 190 -7.63 38.00 -7.40
N GLY A 191 -7.93 37.75 -6.12
CA GLY A 191 -9.27 37.50 -5.62
C GLY A 191 -9.72 36.02 -5.63
N PHE A 192 -8.80 35.05 -5.82
CA PHE A 192 -9.18 33.64 -5.76
C PHE A 192 -9.66 33.25 -4.35
N SER A 193 -10.79 32.54 -4.29
CA SER A 193 -11.31 32.02 -3.03
C SER A 193 -10.33 31.03 -2.40
N ALA A 194 -10.39 30.90 -1.09
CA ALA A 194 -9.54 29.99 -0.31
C ALA A 194 -9.70 28.54 -0.80
N TRP A 195 -10.94 28.15 -1.10
CA TRP A 195 -11.27 26.83 -1.59
C TRP A 195 -10.74 26.55 -3.00
N ARG A 196 -10.86 27.53 -3.91
CA ARG A 196 -10.27 27.44 -5.25
C ARG A 196 -8.76 27.28 -5.15
N SER A 197 -8.12 28.11 -4.33
CA SER A 197 -6.67 28.10 -4.16
C SER A 197 -6.19 26.77 -3.57
N LEU A 198 -6.91 26.21 -2.59
CA LEU A 198 -6.61 24.89 -2.05
C LEU A 198 -6.73 23.79 -3.13
N ARG A 199 -7.83 23.75 -3.88
CA ARG A 199 -8.10 22.69 -4.86
C ARG A 199 -7.26 22.75 -6.13
N VAL A 200 -6.99 23.96 -6.61
CA VAL A 200 -6.35 24.17 -7.92
C VAL A 200 -4.86 24.42 -7.75
N ASP A 201 -4.46 25.23 -6.76
CA ASP A 201 -3.08 25.69 -6.65
C ASP A 201 -2.27 24.82 -5.68
N VAL A 202 -2.88 24.33 -4.58
CA VAL A 202 -2.15 23.60 -3.53
C VAL A 202 -2.25 22.08 -3.67
N LEU A 203 -3.47 21.52 -3.72
CA LEU A 203 -3.69 20.07 -3.67
C LEU A 203 -2.90 19.30 -4.75
N PRO A 204 -2.92 19.71 -6.05
CA PRO A 204 -2.18 18.99 -7.08
C PRO A 204 -0.66 18.93 -6.82
N ASN A 205 -0.12 19.93 -6.12
CA ASN A 205 1.31 20.00 -5.81
C ASN A 205 1.71 19.17 -4.58
N VAL A 206 0.76 18.80 -3.72
CA VAL A 206 1.03 17.97 -2.53
C VAL A 206 0.58 16.52 -2.72
N THR A 207 -0.28 16.21 -3.69
CA THR A 207 -0.78 14.85 -3.95
C THR A 207 0.35 13.86 -4.24
N GLY A 208 1.38 14.25 -5.00
CA GLY A 208 2.50 13.35 -5.32
C GLY A 208 3.19 12.76 -4.08
N PRO A 209 3.76 13.59 -3.19
CA PRO A 209 4.35 13.13 -1.93
C PRO A 209 3.40 12.32 -1.04
N ILE A 210 2.10 12.65 -1.01
CA ILE A 210 1.13 11.93 -0.20
C ILE A 210 0.84 10.54 -0.80
N LEU A 211 0.78 10.40 -2.13
CA LEU A 211 0.64 9.11 -2.80
C LEU A 211 1.86 8.21 -2.57
N VAL A 212 3.06 8.78 -2.55
CA VAL A 212 4.30 8.05 -2.18
C VAL A 212 4.18 7.48 -0.77
N LEU A 213 3.76 8.31 0.20
CA LEU A 213 3.54 7.83 1.56
C LEU A 213 2.52 6.69 1.58
N ALA A 214 1.38 6.86 0.89
CA ALA A 214 0.35 5.83 0.83
C ALA A 214 0.88 4.50 0.27
N THR A 215 1.70 4.53 -0.79
CA THR A 215 2.26 3.30 -1.38
C THR A 215 3.20 2.56 -0.45
N LEU A 216 4.06 3.28 0.29
CA LEU A 216 4.98 2.69 1.26
C LEU A 216 4.22 2.11 2.48
N ASP A 217 3.11 2.74 2.85
CA ASP A 217 2.34 2.35 4.02
C ASP A 217 1.49 1.09 3.80
N ILE A 218 1.27 0.66 2.55
CA ILE A 218 0.57 -0.60 2.23
C ILE A 218 1.22 -1.78 2.94
N GLY A 219 2.55 -1.86 2.97
CA GLY A 219 3.26 -2.94 3.65
C GLY A 219 3.00 -2.95 5.16
N THR A 220 3.13 -1.79 5.80
CA THR A 220 2.86 -1.61 7.23
C THR A 220 1.40 -1.93 7.58
N ALA A 221 0.46 -1.47 6.76
CA ALA A 221 -0.97 -1.72 6.92
C ALA A 221 -1.31 -3.22 6.77
N LEU A 222 -0.70 -3.93 5.82
CA LEU A 222 -0.87 -5.38 5.67
C LEU A 222 -0.35 -6.14 6.89
N LEU A 223 0.84 -5.77 7.39
CA LEU A 223 1.42 -6.38 8.58
C LEU A 223 0.55 -6.14 9.81
N LEU A 224 0.02 -4.92 9.99
CA LEU A 224 -0.81 -4.58 11.13
C LEU A 224 -2.16 -5.32 11.10
N LEU A 225 -2.84 -5.36 9.93
CA LEU A 225 -4.07 -6.14 9.76
C LEU A 225 -3.83 -7.63 9.97
N SER A 226 -2.76 -8.18 9.38
CA SER A 226 -2.39 -9.59 9.57
C SER A 226 -2.08 -9.87 11.04
N GLY A 227 -1.43 -8.94 11.75
CA GLY A 227 -1.15 -9.03 13.18
C GLY A 227 -2.43 -9.04 14.02
N LEU A 228 -3.42 -8.22 13.71
CA LEU A 228 -4.72 -8.26 14.39
C LEU A 228 -5.46 -9.58 14.13
N SER A 229 -5.48 -10.08 12.89
CA SER A 229 -6.03 -11.40 12.57
C SER A 229 -5.28 -12.51 13.28
N PHE A 230 -3.95 -12.42 13.37
CA PHE A 230 -3.11 -13.36 14.10
C PHE A 230 -3.49 -13.42 15.58
N LEU A 231 -3.82 -12.27 16.18
CA LEU A 231 -4.28 -12.16 17.56
C LEU A 231 -5.77 -12.50 17.75
N GLY A 232 -6.44 -13.02 16.71
CA GLY A 232 -7.85 -13.41 16.77
C GLY A 232 -8.85 -12.24 16.74
N LEU A 233 -8.39 -11.02 16.42
CA LEU A 233 -9.21 -9.80 16.36
C LEU A 233 -9.71 -9.47 14.95
N GLY A 234 -9.25 -10.21 13.94
CA GLY A 234 -9.58 -9.99 12.53
C GLY A 234 -10.41 -11.12 11.92
N ALA A 235 -9.79 -11.87 11.00
CA ALA A 235 -10.47 -12.94 10.27
C ALA A 235 -11.00 -14.04 11.21
N LYS A 236 -12.17 -14.58 10.86
CA LYS A 236 -12.74 -15.75 11.54
C LYS A 236 -12.78 -16.94 10.58
N PRO A 237 -12.62 -18.18 11.06
CA PRO A 237 -12.90 -19.37 10.27
C PRO A 237 -14.32 -19.30 9.65
N PRO A 238 -14.51 -19.76 8.41
CA PRO A 238 -13.57 -20.51 7.57
C PRO A 238 -12.69 -19.65 6.65
N SER A 239 -12.74 -18.31 6.77
CA SER A 239 -12.09 -17.37 5.86
C SER A 239 -10.58 -17.67 5.66
N PRO A 240 -10.10 -17.77 4.41
CA PRO A 240 -8.67 -17.80 4.12
C PRO A 240 -8.14 -16.36 4.16
N GLU A 241 -7.50 -15.98 5.27
CA GLU A 241 -6.81 -14.70 5.43
C GLU A 241 -5.41 -15.00 5.97
N TRP A 242 -4.38 -14.36 5.40
CA TRP A 242 -3.00 -14.74 5.64
C TRP A 242 -2.58 -14.64 7.12
N GLY A 243 -2.95 -13.56 7.83
CA GLY A 243 -2.63 -13.41 9.25
C GLY A 243 -3.24 -14.51 10.12
N ALA A 244 -4.51 -14.86 9.87
CA ALA A 244 -5.18 -15.96 10.56
C ALA A 244 -4.58 -17.34 10.20
N MET A 245 -4.13 -17.53 8.95
CA MET A 245 -3.43 -18.76 8.55
C MET A 245 -2.09 -18.91 9.28
N VAL A 246 -1.32 -17.82 9.41
CA VAL A 246 -0.09 -17.82 10.21
C VAL A 246 -0.38 -18.23 11.66
N ALA A 247 -1.43 -17.68 12.28
CA ALA A 247 -1.82 -18.05 13.64
C ALA A 247 -2.11 -19.55 13.79
N SER A 248 -2.88 -20.13 12.86
CA SER A 248 -3.16 -21.57 12.88
C SER A 248 -1.90 -22.43 12.72
N GLY A 249 -0.89 -21.95 12.00
CA GLY A 249 0.34 -22.70 11.82
C GLY A 249 1.25 -22.66 13.05
N VAL A 250 1.16 -21.62 13.89
CA VAL A 250 1.90 -21.53 15.16
C VAL A 250 1.44 -22.60 16.16
N GLU A 251 0.17 -22.98 16.14
CA GLU A 251 -0.38 -24.04 17.00
C GLU A 251 0.12 -25.45 16.61
N VAL A 252 0.56 -25.64 15.36
CA VAL A 252 1.07 -26.92 14.85
C VAL A 252 2.47 -26.76 14.29
N PHE A 253 3.40 -26.50 15.21
CA PHE A 253 4.78 -26.16 14.89
C PHE A 253 5.49 -27.22 14.02
N ASP A 254 5.19 -28.50 14.21
CA ASP A 254 5.76 -29.59 13.41
C ASP A 254 5.36 -29.51 11.93
N SER A 255 4.20 -28.91 11.64
CA SER A 255 3.69 -28.65 10.29
C SER A 255 4.03 -27.24 9.84
N TRP A 256 5.33 -26.93 9.82
CA TRP A 256 5.88 -25.59 9.58
C TRP A 256 5.32 -24.88 8.32
N TRP A 257 4.97 -25.64 7.28
CA TRP A 257 4.42 -25.10 6.02
C TRP A 257 3.14 -24.28 6.21
N VAL A 258 2.33 -24.62 7.22
CA VAL A 258 1.05 -23.96 7.49
C VAL A 258 1.25 -22.49 7.88
N ALA A 259 2.30 -22.17 8.64
CA ALA A 259 2.64 -20.78 8.99
C ALA A 259 3.57 -20.12 7.97
N THR A 260 4.58 -20.85 7.47
CA THR A 260 5.64 -20.28 6.65
C THR A 260 5.13 -19.77 5.31
N PHE A 261 4.30 -20.52 4.58
CA PHE A 261 3.89 -20.10 3.24
C PHE A 261 2.97 -18.86 3.22
N PRO A 262 1.96 -18.73 4.12
CA PRO A 262 1.20 -17.48 4.25
C PRO A 262 2.08 -16.32 4.70
N GLY A 263 3.07 -16.56 5.57
CA GLY A 263 4.06 -15.55 5.96
C GLY A 263 4.91 -15.05 4.78
N LEU A 264 5.32 -15.96 3.89
CA LEU A 264 6.02 -15.61 2.65
C LEU A 264 5.12 -14.83 1.68
N ALA A 265 3.83 -15.12 1.63
CA ALA A 265 2.87 -14.34 0.85
C ALA A 265 2.81 -12.89 1.36
N ILE A 266 2.68 -12.69 2.67
CA ILE A 266 2.75 -11.36 3.29
C ILE A 266 4.08 -10.67 2.95
N LEU A 267 5.21 -11.35 3.16
CA LEU A 267 6.55 -10.80 2.91
C LEU A 267 6.71 -10.31 1.47
N THR A 268 6.35 -11.13 0.49
CA THR A 268 6.52 -10.79 -0.93
C THR A 268 5.65 -9.62 -1.36
N VAL A 269 4.42 -9.51 -0.84
CA VAL A 269 3.55 -8.34 -1.06
C VAL A 269 4.13 -7.08 -0.42
N VAL A 270 4.59 -7.16 0.82
CA VAL A 270 5.22 -6.02 1.53
C VAL A 270 6.43 -5.50 0.75
N LEU A 271 7.33 -6.40 0.32
CA LEU A 271 8.50 -6.03 -0.48
C LEU A 271 8.10 -5.40 -1.82
N ALA A 272 7.09 -5.96 -2.49
CA ALA A 272 6.63 -5.45 -3.77
C ALA A 272 6.12 -4.00 -3.67
N PHE A 273 5.26 -3.72 -2.69
CA PHE A 273 4.72 -2.37 -2.49
C PHE A 273 5.76 -1.37 -1.96
N ASN A 274 6.73 -1.82 -1.15
CA ASN A 274 7.86 -0.97 -0.74
C ASN A 274 8.71 -0.56 -1.95
N PHE A 275 9.11 -1.50 -2.81
CA PHE A 275 9.89 -1.18 -4.02
C PHE A 275 9.11 -0.28 -4.98
N LEU A 276 7.80 -0.49 -5.12
CA LEU A 276 6.94 0.38 -5.91
C LEU A 276 6.83 1.79 -5.32
N GLY A 277 6.73 1.92 -4.00
CA GLY A 277 6.68 3.21 -3.33
C GLY A 277 7.97 4.01 -3.44
N ASP A 278 9.12 3.35 -3.29
CA ASP A 278 10.43 3.96 -3.50
C ASP A 278 10.61 4.39 -4.96
N THR A 279 10.18 3.56 -5.91
CA THR A 279 10.20 3.92 -7.34
C THR A 279 9.31 5.13 -7.63
N LEU A 280 8.12 5.17 -7.05
CA LEU A 280 7.18 6.28 -7.21
C LEU A 280 7.77 7.57 -6.61
N ARG A 281 8.45 7.48 -5.47
CA ARG A 281 9.18 8.58 -4.85
C ARG A 281 10.25 9.12 -5.78
N ASP A 282 11.09 8.24 -6.32
CA ASP A 282 12.19 8.61 -7.21
C ASP A 282 11.70 9.22 -8.52
N ALA A 283 10.58 8.72 -9.05
CA ALA A 283 9.94 9.26 -10.25
C ALA A 283 9.35 10.66 -10.04
N LEU A 284 8.93 10.97 -8.82
CA LEU A 284 8.32 12.25 -8.45
C LEU A 284 9.32 13.26 -7.87
N ASP A 285 10.54 12.86 -7.55
CA ASP A 285 11.60 13.77 -7.08
C ASP A 285 12.30 14.48 -8.26
N PRO A 286 12.14 15.81 -8.43
CA PRO A 286 12.77 16.57 -9.50
C PRO A 286 14.31 16.63 -9.40
N ARG A 287 14.91 16.32 -8.23
CA ARG A 287 16.37 16.29 -8.06
C ARG A 287 16.98 15.02 -8.63
N THR A 288 16.32 13.88 -8.48
CA THR A 288 16.77 12.58 -9.01
C THR A 288 16.81 12.60 -10.54
N ALA A 289 15.84 13.26 -11.18
CA ALA A 289 15.82 13.48 -12.62
C ALA A 289 17.01 14.31 -13.15
N ARG A 290 17.62 15.16 -12.32
CA ARG A 290 18.80 15.97 -12.68
C ARG A 290 20.11 15.19 -12.50
N ALA A 291 20.24 14.46 -11.40
CA ALA A 291 21.43 13.66 -11.07
C ALA A 291 21.65 12.45 -12.01
N ILE A 292 20.57 11.80 -12.48
CA ILE A 292 20.68 10.70 -13.45
C ILE A 292 21.10 11.23 -14.82
N LYS A 293 20.59 12.41 -15.20
CA LYS A 293 20.96 13.08 -16.46
C LYS A 293 22.43 13.50 -16.50
N GLU A 294 23.01 13.86 -15.35
CA GLU A 294 24.44 14.17 -15.22
C GLU A 294 25.34 12.94 -15.27
N ARG A 295 24.86 11.74 -14.87
CA ARG A 295 25.61 10.48 -15.00
C ARG A 295 25.52 9.85 -16.39
N ALA A 296 24.54 10.26 -17.20
CA ALA A 296 24.34 9.80 -18.57
C ALA A 296 25.07 10.67 -19.62
N LEU A 297 25.74 11.75 -19.18
CA LEU A 297 26.61 12.63 -19.97
C LEU A 297 28.08 12.33 -19.63
#